data_AF-A0A845YDZ0-F1
#
_entry.id   AF-A0A845YDZ0-F1
#
_cell.length_a   1.000
_cell.length_b   1.000
_cell.length_c   1.000
_cell.angle_alpha   90.00
_cell.angle_beta   90.00
_cell.angle_gamma   90.00
#
_symmetry.space_group_name_H-M   'P 1'
#
loop_
_entity.id
_entity.type
_entity.pdbx_description
1 polymer ?
#
loop_
_entity_poly.entity_id
_entity_poly.type
_entity_poly.pdbx_seq_one_letter_code
_entity_poly.pdbx_strand_id
1 'polypeptide(L)'
;MSTTTLTDINDVFGQAQDGSVAAIIQILNERLADNGIRTRAVFADNILQLLCEAPTEEQLEKSMVVANIRKILEDIGPRRIRR
;
A
#
# COMPACT_ATOMS: atom_id res chain seq x y z
N MET A 1 -11.89 -17.58 -5.97
CA MET A 1 -10.42 -17.48 -6.10
C MET A 1 -10.17 -16.54 -7.27
N SER A 2 -9.87 -15.27 -7.00
CA SER A 2 -9.59 -14.29 -8.06
C SER A 2 -8.08 -14.26 -8.27
N THR A 3 -7.62 -14.92 -9.32
CA THR A 3 -6.25 -14.83 -9.80
C THR A 3 -6.09 -13.51 -10.56
N THR A 4 -5.57 -12.48 -9.90
CA THR A 4 -5.17 -11.24 -10.56
C THR A 4 -3.96 -11.54 -11.45
N THR A 5 -4.16 -11.46 -12.76
CA THR A 5 -3.12 -11.69 -13.78
C THR A 5 -2.13 -10.53 -13.83
N LEU A 6 -0.87 -10.80 -14.16
CA LEU A 6 0.23 -9.79 -14.27
C LEU A 6 -0.10 -8.59 -15.18
N THR A 7 -1.05 -8.73 -16.11
CA THR A 7 -1.58 -7.66 -16.95
C THR A 7 -2.35 -6.61 -16.15
N ASP A 8 -3.09 -7.01 -15.12
CA ASP A 8 -3.84 -6.11 -14.23
C ASP A 8 -2.90 -5.31 -13.31
N ILE A 9 -1.77 -5.89 -12.88
CA ILE A 9 -0.85 -5.22 -11.95
C ILE A 9 -0.14 -4.03 -12.59
N ASN A 10 0.24 -4.13 -13.88
CA ASN A 10 0.83 -2.99 -14.60
C ASN A 10 -0.17 -1.84 -14.77
N ASP A 11 -1.45 -2.17 -14.96
CA ASP A 11 -2.53 -1.17 -14.99
C ASP A 11 -2.73 -0.55 -13.59
N VAL A 12 -2.75 -1.37 -12.53
CA VAL A 12 -2.83 -0.89 -11.14
C VAL A 12 -1.66 0.03 -10.77
N PHE A 13 -0.43 -0.29 -11.19
CA PHE A 13 0.72 0.56 -10.92
C PHE A 13 0.64 1.91 -11.65
N GLY A 14 0.22 1.90 -12.92
CA GLY A 14 -0.05 3.14 -13.68
C GLY A 14 -1.13 4.00 -13.02
N GLN A 15 -2.24 3.39 -12.60
CA GLN A 15 -3.33 4.06 -11.89
C GLN A 15 -2.84 4.66 -10.55
N ALA A 16 -1.99 3.93 -9.81
CA ALA A 16 -1.41 4.43 -8.57
C ALA A 16 -0.47 5.62 -8.81
N GLN A 17 0.32 5.61 -9.89
CA GLN A 17 1.12 6.75 -10.32
C GLN A 17 0.28 7.97 -10.65
N ASP A 18 -0.87 7.78 -11.30
CA ASP A 18 -1.82 8.84 -11.59
C ASP A 18 -2.61 9.32 -10.36
N GLY A 19 -2.40 8.68 -9.20
CA GLY A 19 -2.98 9.09 -7.93
C GLY A 19 -4.30 8.39 -7.58
N SER A 20 -4.62 7.26 -8.21
CA SER A 20 -5.74 6.41 -7.79
C SER A 20 -5.48 5.87 -6.38
N VAL A 21 -6.22 6.37 -5.40
CA VAL A 21 -6.11 5.97 -4.00
C VAL A 21 -6.42 4.48 -3.84
N ALA A 22 -7.40 3.95 -4.58
CA ALA A 22 -7.75 2.53 -4.55
C ALA A 22 -6.57 1.65 -5.02
N ALA A 23 -5.89 2.06 -6.11
CA ALA A 23 -4.73 1.34 -6.62
C ALA A 23 -3.52 1.42 -5.65
N ILE A 24 -3.30 2.58 -5.02
CA ILE A 24 -2.26 2.72 -3.99
C ILE A 24 -2.52 1.81 -2.79
N ILE A 25 -3.77 1.77 -2.31
CA ILE A 25 -4.18 0.86 -1.22
C ILE A 25 -3.94 -0.59 -1.63
N GLN A 26 -4.30 -0.96 -2.86
CA GLN A 26 -4.09 -2.32 -3.35
C GLN A 26 -2.60 -2.71 -3.33
N ILE A 27 -1.72 -1.86 -3.88
CA ILE A 27 -0.27 -2.12 -3.88
C ILE A 27 0.29 -2.19 -2.46
N LEU A 28 -0.14 -1.30 -1.57
CA LEU A 28 0.28 -1.33 -0.16
C LEU A 28 -0.14 -2.64 0.51
N ASN A 29 -1.39 -3.08 0.30
CA ASN A 29 -1.90 -4.32 0.86
C ASN A 29 -1.12 -5.54 0.36
N GLU A 30 -0.87 -5.62 -0.94
CA GLU A 30 -0.13 -6.73 -1.56
C GLU A 30 1.32 -6.78 -1.03
N ARG A 31 2.05 -5.66 -1.08
CA ARG A 31 3.47 -5.62 -0.67
C ARG A 31 3.69 -5.75 0.84
N LEU A 32 2.73 -5.32 1.67
CA LEU A 32 2.81 -5.51 3.13
C LEU A 32 2.44 -6.94 3.52
N ALA A 33 1.53 -7.59 2.78
CA ALA A 33 1.19 -8.99 2.98
C ALA A 33 2.40 -9.92 2.75
N ASP A 34 3.32 -9.56 1.85
CA ASP A 34 4.59 -10.29 1.66
C ASP A 34 5.45 -10.35 2.94
N ASN A 35 5.28 -9.37 3.84
CA ASN A 35 5.93 -9.33 5.16
C ASN A 35 5.06 -9.91 6.29
N GLY A 36 3.93 -10.53 5.95
CA GLY A 36 2.96 -11.07 6.91
C GLY A 36 2.10 -10.01 7.60
N ILE A 37 2.11 -8.76 7.10
CA ILE A 37 1.33 -7.66 7.65
C ILE A 37 0.02 -7.55 6.89
N ARG A 38 -1.10 -7.67 7.61
CA ARG A 38 -2.43 -7.37 7.09
C ARG A 38 -2.76 -5.91 7.31
N THR A 39 -3.38 -5.31 6.32
CA THR A 39 -3.73 -3.89 6.32
C THR A 39 -5.22 -3.67 6.15
N ARG A 40 -5.73 -2.65 6.84
CA ARG A 40 -7.03 -2.03 6.55
C ARG A 40 -6.80 -0.55 6.29
N ALA A 41 -7.32 -0.06 5.18
CA ALA A 41 -7.11 1.30 4.73
C ALA A 41 -8.43 2.07 4.68
N VAL A 42 -8.38 3.34 5.09
CA VAL A 42 -9.47 4.31 4.91
C VAL A 42 -8.85 5.60 4.37
N PHE A 43 -9.48 6.17 3.34
CA PHE A 43 -9.16 7.52 2.88
C PHE A 43 -10.26 8.46 3.35
N ALA A 44 -9.92 9.32 4.31
CA ALA A 44 -10.83 10.28 4.92
C ALA A 44 -10.08 11.59 5.17
N ASP A 45 -10.77 12.72 5.00
CA ASP A 45 -10.22 14.06 5.23
C ASP A 45 -8.89 14.31 4.50
N ASN A 46 -8.79 13.77 3.27
CA ASN A 46 -7.58 13.86 2.43
C ASN A 46 -6.33 13.20 3.04
N ILE A 47 -6.52 12.25 3.97
CA ILE A 47 -5.47 11.47 4.62
C ILE A 47 -5.74 9.98 4.36
N LEU A 48 -4.72 9.27 3.89
CA LEU A 48 -4.72 7.82 3.83
C LEU A 48 -4.31 7.25 5.19
N GLN A 49 -5.27 6.67 5.90
CA GLN A 49 -5.05 6.02 7.19
C GLN A 49 -4.93 4.51 7.00
N LEU A 50 -3.90 3.92 7.60
CA LEU A 50 -3.60 2.49 7.53
C LEU A 50 -3.57 1.90 8.94
N LEU A 51 -4.39 0.88 9.17
CA LEU A 51 -4.29 -0.01 10.32
C LEU A 51 -3.50 -1.24 9.89
N CYS A 52 -2.41 -1.56 10.60
CA CYS A 52 -1.56 -2.70 10.33
C CYS A 52 -1.69 -3.73 11.47
N GLU A 53 -1.81 -5.00 11.11
CA GLU A 53 -1.92 -6.13 12.04
C GLU A 53 -0.96 -7.23 11.59
N ALA A 54 -0.23 -7.86 12.52
CA ALA A 54 0.65 -8.98 12.22
C ALA A 54 0.65 -10.02 13.37
N PRO A 55 1.08 -11.26 13.10
CA PRO A 55 1.17 -12.30 14.12
C PRO A 55 2.12 -12.01 15.29
N THR A 56 3.20 -11.25 15.07
CA THR A 56 4.17 -10.92 16.12
C THR A 56 4.43 -9.41 16.20
N GLU A 57 4.90 -8.95 17.36
CA GLU A 57 5.21 -7.54 17.60
C GLU A 57 6.39 -7.07 16.76
N GLU A 58 7.37 -7.93 16.51
CA GLU A 58 8.55 -7.62 15.70
C GLU A 58 8.18 -7.26 14.26
N GLN A 59 7.12 -7.88 13.71
CA GLN A 59 6.61 -7.55 12.39
C GLN A 59 5.91 -6.18 12.34
N LEU A 60 5.44 -5.68 13.49
CA LEU A 60 4.79 -4.38 13.65
C LEU A 60 5.73 -3.31 14.23
N GLU A 61 7.05 -3.57 14.26
CA GLU A 61 8.00 -2.56 14.69
C GLU A 61 7.79 -1.30 13.82
N LYS A 62 7.40 -0.21 14.50
CA LYS A 62 6.84 0.97 13.85
C LYS A 62 7.80 1.59 12.86
N SER A 63 9.09 1.65 13.17
CA SER A 63 10.09 2.25 12.28
C SER A 63 10.24 1.44 10.99
N MET A 64 10.21 0.11 11.07
CA MET A 64 10.28 -0.80 9.94
C MET A 64 9.02 -0.69 9.07
N VAL A 65 7.83 -0.75 9.67
CA VAL A 65 6.56 -0.66 8.91
C VAL A 65 6.45 0.68 8.19
N VAL A 66 6.75 1.78 8.88
CA VAL A 66 6.72 3.12 8.28
C VAL A 66 7.77 3.28 7.17
N ALA A 67 8.97 2.73 7.34
CA ALA A 67 10.01 2.74 6.30
C ALA A 67 9.57 1.96 5.05
N ASN A 68 8.95 0.79 5.24
CA ASN A 68 8.43 -0.02 4.13
C ASN A 68 7.31 0.71 3.37
N ILE A 69 6.33 1.28 4.08
CA ILE A 69 5.25 2.07 3.48
C ILE A 69 5.83 3.24 2.69
N ARG A 70 6.79 3.98 3.27
CA ARG A 70 7.45 5.08 2.58
C ARG A 70 8.11 4.62 1.29
N LYS A 71 8.90 3.54 1.35
CA LYS A 71 9.58 2.99 0.17
C LYS A 71 8.58 2.59 -0.92
N ILE A 72 7.46 1.98 -0.56
CA ILE A 72 6.40 1.63 -1.52
C ILE A 72 5.81 2.89 -2.17
N LEU A 73 5.50 3.92 -1.39
CA LEU A 73 4.96 5.18 -1.93
C LEU A 73 5.98 5.95 -2.78
N GLU A 74 7.27 5.88 -2.45
CA GLU A 74 8.37 6.45 -3.24
C GLU A 74 8.55 5.71 -4.57
N ASP A 75 8.49 4.38 -4.55
CA ASP A 75 8.50 3.54 -5.76
C ASP A 75 7.34 3.87 -6.69
N ILE A 76 6.12 4.01 -6.15
CA ILE A 76 4.94 4.40 -6.93
C ILE A 76 5.14 5.81 -7.49
N GLY A 77 5.56 6.76 -6.67
CA GLY A 77 5.66 8.18 -7.04
C GLY A 77 4.32 8.81 -7.48
N PRO A 78 3.26 8.80 -6.64
CA PRO A 78 1.94 9.32 -7.01
C PRO A 78 2.01 10.82 -7.35
N ARG A 79 1.59 11.21 -8.56
CA ARG A 79 1.74 12.58 -9.07
C ARG A 79 0.63 13.53 -8.66
N ARG A 80 -0.58 13.01 -8.42
CA ARG A 80 -1.79 13.83 -8.14
C ARG A 80 -2.21 13.82 -6.67
N ILE A 81 -1.36 13.31 -5.78
CA ILE A 81 -1.61 13.27 -4.34
C ILE A 81 -0.65 14.24 -3.65
N ARG A 82 -1.19 15.04 -2.72
CA ARG A 82 -0.39 15.94 -1.90
C ARG A 82 0.37 15.12 -0.85
N ARG A 83 1.66 15.39 -0.70
CA ARG A 83 2.55 14.74 0.27
C ARG A 83 2.39 15.34 1.66
#